data_AF-A0A0S2ER95-F1
#
_entry.id   AF-A0A0S2ER95-F1
#
_cell.length_a   1.000
_cell.length_b   1.000
_cell.length_c   1.000
_cell.angle_alpha   90.00
_cell.angle_beta   90.00
_cell.angle_gamma   90.00
#
_symmetry.space_group_name_H-M   'P 1'
#
loop_
_entity.id
_entity.type
_entity.pdbx_description
1 polymer ?
#
loop_
_entity_poly.entity_id
_entity_poly.type
_entity_poly.pdbx_seq_one_letter_code
_entity_poly.pdbx_strand_id
1 'polypeptide(L)'
;MSQRAPDTITIPVREPTRSPLIDILFAYAAIVPIAAGAVSLYVWPARSDAVLPLTLIWAGAIVTFLSGVRRGVSFRMPDGATISQLAMMLWLFLAGFGSILLTGAQWFGAATVVLILAYLSLAVLDPLAARSGEVPSSFAGLRPYQMGLAVLSLALLGLRVAGFA
;
A
#
# COMPACT_ATOMS: atom_id res chain seq x y z
N MET A 1 -27.34 30.22 24.47
CA MET A 1 -27.48 28.74 24.51
C MET A 1 -26.86 28.19 23.24
N SER A 2 -25.66 27.59 23.32
CA SER A 2 -25.01 26.97 22.16
C SER A 2 -25.62 25.59 21.96
N GLN A 3 -26.32 25.35 20.85
CA GLN A 3 -26.83 24.01 20.53
C GLN A 3 -25.62 23.09 20.33
N ARG A 4 -25.43 22.12 21.23
CA ARG A 4 -24.47 21.03 21.02
C ARG A 4 -24.87 20.29 19.75
N ALA A 5 -23.91 20.05 18.86
CA ALA A 5 -24.11 19.13 17.76
C ALA A 5 -24.58 17.76 18.32
N PRO A 6 -25.49 17.06 17.64
CA PRO A 6 -25.92 15.74 18.07
C PRO A 6 -24.72 14.79 18.19
N ASP A 7 -24.72 13.95 19.24
CA ASP A 7 -23.60 13.06 19.55
C ASP A 7 -23.35 11.99 18.47
N THR A 8 -24.33 11.72 17.59
CA THR A 8 -24.22 10.79 16.46
C THR A 8 -24.99 11.28 15.23
N ILE A 9 -24.54 10.87 14.03
CA ILE A 9 -25.19 11.13 12.74
C ILE A 9 -25.27 9.80 11.96
N THR A 10 -26.42 9.50 11.35
CA THR A 10 -26.59 8.32 10.48
C THR A 10 -26.43 8.72 9.01
N ILE A 11 -25.49 8.11 8.29
CA ILE A 11 -25.27 8.31 6.85
C ILE A 11 -25.47 6.98 6.13
N PRO A 12 -26.50 6.83 5.26
CA PRO A 12 -26.70 5.60 4.51
C PRO A 12 -25.60 5.45 3.43
N VAL A 13 -24.83 4.36 3.50
CA VAL A 13 -23.78 4.03 2.52
C VAL A 13 -24.24 2.84 1.68
N ARG A 14 -24.14 2.96 0.35
CA ARG A 14 -24.31 1.84 -0.58
C ARG A 14 -22.97 1.55 -1.24
N GLU A 15 -22.49 0.33 -1.11
CA GLU A 15 -21.26 -0.10 -1.75
C GLU A 15 -21.57 -0.96 -2.99
N PRO A 16 -20.98 -0.66 -4.15
CA PRO A 16 -21.16 -1.49 -5.35
C PRO A 16 -20.44 -2.83 -5.17
N THR A 17 -21.11 -3.93 -5.57
CA THR A 17 -20.56 -5.29 -5.51
C THR A 17 -19.41 -5.55 -6.48
N ARG A 18 -19.23 -4.68 -7.49
CA ARG A 18 -18.09 -4.68 -8.41
C ARG A 18 -17.42 -3.32 -8.37
N SER A 19 -16.08 -3.31 -8.36
CA SER A 19 -15.33 -2.08 -8.51
C SER A 19 -15.62 -1.42 -9.85
N PRO A 20 -15.94 -0.12 -9.87
CA PRO A 20 -15.88 0.70 -11.06
C PRO A 20 -14.54 0.53 -11.79
N LEU A 21 -14.56 0.54 -13.12
CA LEU A 21 -13.34 0.40 -13.93
C LEU A 21 -12.30 1.50 -13.62
N ILE A 22 -12.77 2.71 -13.30
CA ILE A 22 -11.90 3.82 -12.94
C ILE A 22 -11.10 3.54 -11.67
N ASP A 23 -11.68 2.86 -10.69
CA ASP A 23 -11.00 2.51 -9.44
C ASP A 23 -9.94 1.43 -9.68
N ILE A 24 -10.23 0.48 -10.57
CA ILE A 24 -9.26 -0.54 -11.00
C ILE A 24 -8.09 0.12 -11.73
N LEU A 25 -8.37 1.06 -12.64
CA LEU A 25 -7.35 1.80 -13.38
C LEU A 25 -6.40 2.53 -12.41
N PHE A 26 -6.94 3.31 -11.47
CA PHE A 26 -6.11 4.03 -10.50
C PHE A 26 -5.36 3.10 -9.54
N ALA A 27 -5.96 1.97 -9.16
CA ALA A 27 -5.30 0.97 -8.33
C ALA A 27 -4.05 0.41 -9.03
N TYR A 28 -4.15 0.03 -10.30
CA TYR A 28 -2.99 -0.48 -11.04
C TYR A 28 -2.03 0.62 -11.47
N ALA A 29 -2.51 1.83 -11.77
CA ALA A 29 -1.66 2.97 -12.09
C ALA A 29 -0.66 3.29 -10.96
N ALA A 30 -1.03 3.05 -9.70
CA ALA A 30 -0.12 3.19 -8.57
C ALA A 30 1.01 2.14 -8.54
N ILE A 31 0.77 0.93 -9.07
CA ILE A 31 1.75 -0.18 -9.06
C ILE A 31 2.65 -0.16 -10.30
N VAL A 32 2.15 0.35 -11.43
CA VAL A 32 2.89 0.39 -12.70
C VAL A 32 4.30 0.99 -12.56
N PRO A 33 4.53 2.12 -11.84
CA PRO A 33 5.88 2.65 -11.67
C PRO A 33 6.84 1.72 -10.92
N ILE A 34 6.33 0.87 -10.02
CA ILE A 34 7.14 -0.13 -9.30
C ILE A 34 7.60 -1.21 -10.29
N ALA A 35 6.68 -1.74 -11.10
CA ALA A 35 6.99 -2.76 -12.10
C ALA A 35 7.91 -2.21 -13.20
N ALA A 36 7.61 -1.01 -13.71
CA ALA A 36 8.43 -0.33 -14.72
C ALA A 36 9.84 -0.04 -14.18
N GLY A 37 9.96 0.41 -12.94
CA GLY A 37 11.24 0.61 -12.26
C GLY A 37 12.05 -0.68 -12.15
N ALA A 38 11.42 -1.76 -11.70
CA ALA A 38 12.07 -3.08 -11.63
C ALA A 38 12.59 -3.54 -12.99
N VAL A 39 11.79 -3.47 -14.06
CA VAL A 39 12.21 -3.84 -15.43
C VAL A 39 13.32 -2.92 -15.93
N SER A 40 13.22 -1.61 -15.67
CA SER A 40 14.20 -0.60 -16.10
C SER A 40 15.61 -0.86 -15.60
N LEU A 41 15.75 -1.45 -14.40
CA LEU A 41 17.05 -1.83 -13.85
C LEU A 41 17.79 -2.91 -14.66
N TYR A 42 17.06 -3.71 -15.45
CA TYR A 42 17.62 -4.75 -16.31
C TYR A 42 17.84 -4.26 -17.74
N VAL A 43 16.90 -3.48 -18.28
CA VAL A 43 17.02 -2.98 -19.66
C VAL A 43 17.91 -1.75 -19.78
N TRP A 44 18.09 -0.98 -18.70
CA TRP A 44 18.93 0.22 -18.67
C TRP A 44 19.84 0.27 -17.42
N PRO A 45 20.83 -0.62 -17.30
CA PRO A 45 21.70 -0.68 -16.11
C PRO A 45 22.47 0.61 -15.83
N ALA A 46 22.81 1.38 -16.86
CA ALA A 46 23.54 2.64 -16.75
C ALA A 46 22.80 3.76 -15.99
N ARG A 47 21.52 3.56 -15.62
CA ARG A 47 20.70 4.52 -14.86
C ARG A 47 20.21 3.94 -13.53
N SER A 48 20.82 2.86 -13.05
CA SER A 48 20.39 2.19 -11.82
C SER A 48 20.47 3.09 -10.59
N ASP A 49 21.43 4.02 -10.57
CA ASP A 49 21.65 5.02 -9.52
C ASP A 49 20.43 5.93 -9.30
N ALA A 50 19.70 6.28 -10.36
CA ALA A 50 18.48 7.07 -10.27
C ALA A 50 17.23 6.19 -10.17
N VAL A 51 17.15 5.13 -10.99
CA VAL A 51 15.95 4.29 -11.09
C VAL A 51 15.65 3.56 -9.79
N LEU A 52 16.67 3.01 -9.13
CA LEU A 52 16.50 2.24 -7.89
C LEU A 52 15.88 3.09 -6.76
N PRO A 53 16.47 4.23 -6.34
CA PRO A 53 15.90 5.02 -5.25
C PRO A 53 14.53 5.59 -5.61
N LEU A 54 14.30 6.02 -6.86
CA LEU A 54 12.99 6.51 -7.29
C LEU A 54 11.91 5.44 -7.19
N THR A 55 12.23 4.20 -7.58
CA THR A 55 11.31 3.06 -7.49
C THR A 55 10.97 2.73 -6.04
N LEU A 56 11.97 2.70 -5.16
CA LEU A 56 11.77 2.42 -3.73
C LEU A 56 11.03 3.54 -3.01
N ILE A 57 11.34 4.81 -3.31
CA ILE A 57 10.63 5.97 -2.77
C ILE A 57 9.17 5.94 -3.20
N TRP A 58 8.89 5.66 -4.49
CA TRP A 58 7.53 5.53 -4.98
C TRP A 58 6.78 4.40 -4.27
N ALA A 59 7.40 3.23 -4.16
CA ALA A 59 6.81 2.08 -3.47
C ALA A 59 6.49 2.41 -2.00
N GLY A 60 7.39 3.10 -1.30
CA GLY A 60 7.19 3.58 0.07
C GLY A 60 6.10 4.64 0.19
N ALA A 61 6.02 5.56 -0.76
CA ALA A 61 4.99 6.60 -0.81
C ALA A 61 3.59 5.97 -0.96
N ILE A 62 3.44 4.96 -1.81
CA ILE A 62 2.19 4.21 -1.96
C ILE A 62 1.81 3.50 -0.66
N VAL A 63 2.74 2.85 0.03
CA VAL A 63 2.45 2.20 1.33
C VAL A 63 2.00 3.23 2.38
N THR A 64 2.68 4.37 2.46
CA THR A 64 2.30 5.48 3.35
C THR A 64 0.91 6.03 3.00
N PHE A 65 0.60 6.19 1.72
CA PHE A 65 -0.72 6.60 1.25
C PHE A 65 -1.80 5.58 1.65
N LEU A 66 -1.55 4.28 1.46
CA LEU A 66 -2.49 3.22 1.81
C LEU A 66 -2.73 3.11 3.31
N SER A 67 -1.74 3.44 4.15
CA SER A 67 -1.94 3.63 5.59
C SER A 67 -3.00 4.70 5.86
N GLY A 68 -2.88 5.87 5.22
CA GLY A 68 -3.86 6.95 5.31
C GLY A 68 -5.25 6.54 4.83
N VAL A 69 -5.35 5.77 3.74
CA VAL A 69 -6.62 5.23 3.24
C VAL A 69 -7.28 4.31 4.29
N ARG A 70 -6.52 3.40 4.90
CA ARG A 70 -7.03 2.52 5.98
C ARG A 70 -7.51 3.34 7.18
N ARG A 71 -6.78 4.40 7.56
CA ARG A 71 -7.25 5.31 8.61
C ARG A 71 -8.55 5.99 8.23
N GLY A 72 -8.64 6.54 7.02
CA GLY A 72 -9.84 7.19 6.51
C GLY A 72 -11.07 6.27 6.54
N VAL A 73 -10.88 5.02 6.13
CA VAL A 73 -11.96 4.01 6.15
C VAL A 73 -12.42 3.69 7.58
N SER A 74 -11.50 3.61 8.54
CA SER A 74 -11.83 3.28 9.94
C SER A 74 -12.75 4.30 10.63
N PHE A 75 -12.85 5.53 10.11
CA PHE A 75 -13.78 6.54 10.63
C PHE A 75 -15.26 6.23 10.35
N ARG A 76 -15.53 5.29 9.43
CA ARG A 76 -16.89 4.88 9.06
C ARG A 76 -17.40 3.70 9.91
N MET A 77 -16.57 3.18 10.81
CA MET A 77 -16.95 2.07 11.68
C MET A 77 -17.95 2.56 12.74
N PRO A 78 -19.06 1.81 13.00
CA PRO A 78 -20.10 2.23 13.94
C PRO A 78 -19.58 2.56 15.34
N ASP A 79 -18.63 1.77 15.83
CA ASP A 79 -18.04 1.90 17.17
C ASP A 79 -16.65 2.57 17.14
N GLY A 80 -16.30 3.19 16.01
CA GLY A 80 -14.96 3.74 15.76
C GLY A 80 -13.93 2.68 15.35
N ALA A 81 -12.67 3.12 15.23
CA ALA A 81 -11.60 2.28 14.72
C ALA A 81 -11.22 1.17 15.70
N THR A 82 -11.08 -0.06 15.19
CA THR A 82 -10.60 -1.19 15.98
C THR A 82 -9.09 -1.08 16.25
N ILE A 83 -8.61 -1.77 17.29
CA ILE A 83 -7.17 -1.84 17.57
C ILE A 83 -6.40 -2.46 16.40
N SER A 84 -6.97 -3.47 15.73
CA SER A 84 -6.35 -4.09 14.55
C SER A 84 -6.21 -3.10 13.39
N GLN A 85 -7.21 -2.25 13.15
CA GLN A 85 -7.14 -1.20 12.13
C GLN A 85 -6.06 -0.17 12.44
N LEU A 86 -5.95 0.27 13.71
CA LEU A 86 -4.92 1.21 14.15
C LEU A 86 -3.51 0.61 14.09
N ALA A 87 -3.35 -0.64 14.51
CA ALA A 87 -2.08 -1.36 14.45
C ALA A 87 -1.62 -1.55 13.00
N MET A 88 -2.52 -1.96 12.10
CA MET A 88 -2.20 -2.12 10.69
C MET A 88 -1.90 -0.78 10.01
N MET A 89 -2.65 0.27 10.33
CA MET A 89 -2.34 1.64 9.88
C MET A 89 -0.93 2.06 10.31
N LEU A 90 -0.61 1.91 11.60
CA LEU A 90 0.68 2.32 12.14
C LEU A 90 1.81 1.49 11.54
N TRP A 91 1.63 0.17 11.40
CA TRP A 91 2.56 -0.72 10.71
C TRP A 91 2.87 -0.21 9.29
N LEU A 92 1.83 0.02 8.48
CA LEU A 92 2.01 0.50 7.11
C LEU A 92 2.66 1.88 7.07
N PHE A 93 2.29 2.79 7.96
CA PHE A 93 2.89 4.12 8.00
C PHE A 93 4.39 4.04 8.30
N LEU A 94 4.76 3.29 9.35
CA LEU A 94 6.15 3.11 9.75
C LEU A 94 6.95 2.35 8.69
N ALA A 95 6.37 1.33 8.05
CA ALA A 95 7.02 0.59 6.98
C ALA A 95 7.23 1.46 5.72
N GLY A 96 6.21 2.19 5.29
CA GLY A 96 6.28 3.08 4.13
C GLY A 96 7.26 4.23 4.36
N PHE A 97 7.09 5.00 5.44
CA PHE A 97 7.98 6.10 5.78
C PHE A 97 9.40 5.62 6.09
N GLY A 98 9.53 4.54 6.87
CA GLY A 98 10.82 3.93 7.18
C GLY A 98 11.56 3.46 5.93
N SER A 99 10.88 2.88 4.94
CA SER A 99 11.50 2.49 3.67
C SER A 99 12.04 3.68 2.88
N ILE A 100 11.36 4.83 2.90
CA ILE A 100 11.83 6.07 2.27
C ILE A 100 13.11 6.56 2.98
N LEU A 101 13.12 6.56 4.31
CA LEU A 101 14.31 6.95 5.08
C LEU A 101 15.49 6.01 4.83
N LEU A 102 15.25 4.69 4.82
CA LEU A 102 16.26 3.68 4.48
C LEU A 102 16.79 3.88 3.06
N THR A 103 15.92 4.21 2.10
CA THR A 103 16.32 4.54 0.73
C THR A 103 17.20 5.78 0.68
N GLY A 104 16.83 6.85 1.41
CA GLY A 104 17.65 8.05 1.55
C GLY A 104 19.03 7.77 2.15
N ALA A 105 19.10 6.88 3.14
CA ALA A 105 20.33 6.40 3.76
C ALA A 105 21.10 5.38 2.89
N GLN A 106 20.65 5.08 1.67
CA GLN A 106 21.24 4.12 0.73
C GLN A 106 21.21 2.65 1.23
N TRP A 107 20.35 2.33 2.20
CA TRP A 107 20.15 0.97 2.73
C TRP A 107 19.08 0.23 1.89
N PHE A 108 19.33 0.10 0.59
CA PHE A 108 18.35 -0.36 -0.38
C PHE A 108 17.84 -1.78 -0.10
N GLY A 109 18.70 -2.68 0.41
CA GLY A 109 18.29 -4.05 0.74
C GLY A 109 17.26 -4.07 1.87
N ALA A 110 17.52 -3.33 2.94
CA ALA A 110 16.59 -3.21 4.06
C ALA A 110 15.28 -2.53 3.63
N ALA A 111 15.36 -1.44 2.85
CA ALA A 111 14.17 -0.78 2.30
C ALA A 111 13.31 -1.75 1.47
N THR A 112 13.94 -2.56 0.62
CA THR A 112 13.27 -3.56 -0.22
C THR A 112 12.56 -4.63 0.62
N VAL A 113 13.23 -5.18 1.64
CA VAL A 113 12.63 -6.18 2.54
C VAL A 113 11.42 -5.60 3.27
N VAL A 114 11.54 -4.41 3.84
CA VAL A 114 10.43 -3.72 4.53
C VAL A 114 9.25 -3.52 3.58
N LEU A 115 9.50 -3.09 2.34
CA LEU A 115 8.46 -2.92 1.33
C LEU A 115 7.80 -4.24 0.94
N ILE A 116 8.56 -5.31 0.72
CA ILE A 116 8.00 -6.65 0.43
C ILE A 116 7.06 -7.08 1.55
N LEU A 117 7.47 -6.94 2.82
CA LEU A 117 6.64 -7.27 3.97
C LEU A 117 5.36 -6.41 4.04
N ALA A 118 5.47 -5.11 3.75
CA ALA A 118 4.32 -4.21 3.71
C ALA A 118 3.31 -4.61 2.61
N TYR A 119 3.77 -4.82 1.37
CA TYR A 119 2.90 -5.24 0.27
C TYR A 119 2.32 -6.65 0.48
N LEU A 120 3.08 -7.59 1.04
CA LEU A 120 2.56 -8.91 1.43
C LEU A 120 1.48 -8.80 2.51
N SER A 121 1.70 -7.94 3.51
CA SER A 121 0.69 -7.71 4.55
C SER A 121 -0.62 -7.16 3.97
N LEU A 122 -0.55 -6.28 2.97
CA LEU A 122 -1.73 -5.81 2.24
C LEU A 122 -2.37 -6.91 1.39
N ALA A 123 -1.56 -7.74 0.71
CA ALA A 123 -2.05 -8.85 -0.12
C ALA A 123 -2.88 -9.86 0.66
N VAL A 124 -2.55 -10.06 1.94
CA VAL A 124 -3.18 -11.07 2.82
C VAL A 124 -4.25 -10.45 3.74
N LEU A 125 -3.93 -9.34 4.41
CA LEU A 125 -4.78 -8.78 5.46
C LEU A 125 -5.90 -7.89 4.91
N ASP A 126 -5.73 -7.24 3.75
CA ASP A 126 -6.84 -6.47 3.15
C ASP A 126 -8.01 -7.38 2.74
N PRO A 127 -7.80 -8.55 2.10
CA PRO A 127 -8.91 -9.47 1.83
C PRO A 127 -9.63 -9.99 3.07
N LEU A 128 -8.88 -10.23 4.16
CA LEU A 128 -9.49 -10.66 5.43
C LEU A 128 -10.32 -9.54 6.03
N ALA A 129 -9.79 -8.32 6.06
CA ALA A 129 -10.51 -7.12 6.51
C ALA A 129 -11.74 -6.82 5.64
N ALA A 130 -11.69 -7.12 4.34
CA ALA A 130 -12.82 -6.94 3.45
C ALA A 130 -13.96 -7.92 3.78
N ARG A 131 -13.61 -9.15 4.17
CA ARG A 131 -14.59 -10.16 4.62
C ARG A 131 -15.22 -9.83 5.97
N SER A 132 -14.52 -9.10 6.84
CA SER A 132 -15.07 -8.59 8.11
C SER A 132 -15.81 -7.24 7.96
N GLY A 133 -15.89 -6.68 6.75
CA GLY A 133 -16.56 -5.40 6.50
C GLY A 133 -15.78 -4.17 6.98
N GLU A 134 -14.51 -4.34 7.35
CA GLU A 134 -13.63 -3.26 7.83
C GLU A 134 -13.09 -2.38 6.70
N VAL A 135 -13.06 -2.90 5.47
CA VAL A 135 -12.62 -2.20 4.25
C VAL A 135 -13.54 -2.55 3.08
N PRO A 136 -13.46 -1.83 1.95
CA PRO A 136 -14.31 -2.12 0.80
C PRO A 136 -14.22 -3.59 0.36
N SER A 137 -15.37 -4.19 0.10
CA SER A 137 -15.55 -5.58 -0.34
C SER A 137 -14.70 -5.94 -1.57
N SER A 138 -14.52 -4.99 -2.48
CA SER A 138 -13.68 -5.13 -3.68
C SER A 138 -12.22 -5.50 -3.38
N PHE A 139 -11.71 -5.15 -2.19
CA PHE A 139 -10.33 -5.47 -1.81
C PHE A 139 -10.11 -6.98 -1.70
N ALA A 140 -11.15 -7.77 -1.40
CA ALA A 140 -11.07 -9.22 -1.33
C ALA A 140 -10.59 -9.87 -2.63
N GLY A 141 -10.97 -9.30 -3.78
CA GLY A 141 -10.56 -9.79 -5.10
C GLY A 141 -9.36 -9.05 -5.68
N LEU A 142 -9.29 -7.73 -5.50
CA LEU A 142 -8.29 -6.88 -6.17
C LEU A 142 -6.91 -6.96 -5.52
N ARG A 143 -6.83 -6.93 -4.19
CA ARG A 143 -5.57 -6.75 -3.44
C ARG A 143 -4.56 -7.88 -3.63
N PRO A 144 -4.95 -9.18 -3.66
CA PRO A 144 -3.97 -10.25 -3.83
C PRO A 144 -3.17 -10.11 -5.13
N TYR A 145 -3.85 -9.81 -6.25
CA TYR A 145 -3.19 -9.66 -7.55
C TYR A 145 -2.42 -8.34 -7.66
N GLN A 146 -3.04 -7.24 -7.22
CA GLN A 146 -2.43 -5.91 -7.27
C GLN A 146 -1.15 -5.86 -6.42
N MET A 147 -1.21 -6.30 -5.17
CA MET A 147 -0.05 -6.31 -4.26
C MET A 147 0.93 -7.43 -4.63
N GLY A 148 0.45 -8.56 -5.15
CA GLY A 148 1.30 -9.64 -5.65
C GLY A 148 2.23 -9.18 -6.78
N LEU A 149 1.72 -8.39 -7.73
CA LEU A 149 2.54 -7.77 -8.77
C LEU A 149 3.62 -6.84 -8.19
N ALA A 150 3.28 -6.05 -7.17
CA ALA A 150 4.23 -5.18 -6.47
C ALA A 150 5.32 -6.01 -5.77
N VAL A 151 4.94 -7.08 -5.06
CA VAL A 151 5.87 -7.99 -4.37
C VAL A 151 6.82 -8.65 -5.37
N LEU A 152 6.31 -9.16 -6.49
CA LEU A 152 7.16 -9.76 -7.54
C LEU A 152 8.14 -8.73 -8.12
N SER A 153 7.69 -7.51 -8.37
CA SER A 153 8.54 -6.43 -8.87
C SER A 153 9.64 -6.05 -7.87
N LEU A 154 9.30 -5.96 -6.58
CA LEU A 154 10.25 -5.66 -5.51
C LEU A 154 11.22 -6.83 -5.26
N ALA A 155 10.77 -8.08 -5.39
CA ALA A 155 11.64 -9.25 -5.29
C ALA A 155 12.68 -9.25 -6.41
N LEU A 156 12.26 -8.96 -7.65
CA LEU A 156 13.16 -8.80 -8.78
C LEU A 156 14.21 -7.71 -8.52
N LEU A 157 13.78 -6.55 -8.03
CA LEU A 157 14.67 -5.46 -7.62
C LEU A 157 15.62 -5.90 -6.48
N GLY A 158 15.13 -6.66 -5.51
CA GLY A 158 15.91 -7.19 -4.40
C GLY A 158 17.04 -8.13 -4.85
N LEU A 159 16.82 -8.94 -5.88
CA LEU A 159 17.87 -9.78 -6.48
C LEU A 159 19.02 -8.93 -7.04
N ARG A 160 18.70 -7.79 -7.67
CA ARG A 160 19.70 -6.84 -8.17
C ARG A 160 20.48 -6.18 -7.03
N VAL A 161 19.80 -5.75 -5.97
CA VAL A 161 20.41 -5.09 -4.80
C VAL A 161 21.32 -6.04 -4.02
N ALA A 162 20.95 -7.31 -3.91
CA ALA A 162 21.75 -8.33 -3.23
C ALA A 162 22.92 -8.86 -4.08
N GLY A 163 23.11 -8.36 -5.32
CA GLY A 163 24.21 -8.74 -6.20
C GLY A 163 24.03 -10.09 -6.91
N PHE A 164 22.81 -10.62 -6.96
CA PHE A 164 22.51 -11.91 -7.61
C PHE A 164 22.15 -11.77 -9.10
N ALA A 165 22.16 -10.56 -9.67
CA ALA A 165 21.87 -10.28 -11.07
C ALA A 165 22.64 -9.07 -11.60
#